data_AF-A0A949BKP7-F1
#
_entry.id   AF-A0A949BKP7-F1
#
_cell.length_a   1.000
_cell.length_b   1.000
_cell.length_c   1.000
_cell.angle_alpha   90.00
_cell.angle_beta   90.00
_cell.angle_gamma   90.00
#
_symmetry.space_group_name_H-M   'P 1'
#
loop_
_entity.id
_entity.type
_entity.pdbx_description
1 polymer ?
#
loop_
_entity_poly.entity_id
_entity_poly.type
_entity_poly.pdbx_seq_one_letter_code
_entity_poly.pdbx_strand_id
1 'polypeptide(L)'
;MTYDCELVTNKSAFTLIELMVSSAILVAVLSTFLVTFNRTLNLAEQSRDDYLAGSAVRMKLEEIRSHNFSSIRADYGAGGTPGNTFDIAGLAGKGSIAISDRPALYGGGENQATAAAGWAIRDGHTSLVYDNKMWLIGGEDGTTCFNDVWYSTNGINWTLATASAGWEGRAYHTCLVYDNKIWIMGGMKPPAIYLNDVWYSVDGINWTEATSAAAWSARNSHTSLVYDNKMWVMGGYAAKNDVWYSTDGINWVQATASAVWQPRNAHTSLVYDNKMWVIGGQAGSRLNDVWYSVDGVNWAQATASAAWVGRSLHTSLVYDNKMWVIGGYVGVKKNDIWYSTDGANWVQAKSAANWSPRYGHSSLNYDNKMWVIGGYDDDYKNDVWYSVGYDRLLEVVITVCWQDKSGRIIGEDTNLNGILDAGEDVNVNAELDSPVNFREFITDKEKLTRIYLGGS
;
A
#
# COMPACT_ATOMS: atom_id res chain seq x y z
N MET A 1 -3.31 28.61 -111.85
CA MET A 1 -2.71 27.36 -111.38
C MET A 1 -1.55 27.70 -110.46
N THR A 2 -1.72 27.36 -109.19
CA THR A 2 -0.77 27.15 -108.07
C THR A 2 0.74 27.25 -108.33
N TYR A 3 1.49 27.90 -107.43
CA TYR A 3 2.33 27.23 -106.41
C TYR A 3 2.73 28.21 -105.28
N ASP A 4 2.65 27.70 -104.04
CA ASP A 4 3.09 28.29 -102.78
C ASP A 4 4.58 28.62 -102.72
N CYS A 5 4.94 29.57 -101.87
CA CYS A 5 6.22 29.56 -101.17
C CYS A 5 6.06 30.25 -99.81
N GLU A 6 5.71 29.47 -98.78
CA GLU A 6 5.78 29.90 -97.38
C GLU A 6 7.24 30.15 -96.99
N LEU A 7 7.52 31.37 -96.53
CA LEU A 7 8.81 31.81 -96.02
C LEU A 7 9.13 31.12 -94.69
N VAL A 8 10.18 30.30 -94.72
CA VAL A 8 10.84 29.71 -93.54
C VAL A 8 11.34 30.83 -92.63
N THR A 9 10.81 30.87 -91.41
CA THR A 9 11.22 31.79 -90.34
C THR A 9 12.62 31.45 -89.82
N ASN A 10 13.49 32.45 -89.80
CA ASN A 10 14.87 32.37 -89.35
C ASN A 10 14.90 32.18 -87.82
N LYS A 11 15.23 30.97 -87.34
CA LYS A 11 15.36 30.67 -85.91
C LYS A 11 16.66 31.28 -85.40
N SER A 12 16.58 32.31 -84.56
CA SER A 12 17.72 32.89 -83.86
C SER A 12 18.41 31.86 -82.97
N ALA A 13 19.70 31.61 -83.17
CA ALA A 13 20.50 30.74 -82.33
C ALA A 13 21.02 31.49 -81.08
N PHE A 14 21.06 30.81 -79.94
CA PHE A 14 21.51 31.36 -78.65
C PHE A 14 23.00 31.74 -78.67
N THR A 15 23.35 32.79 -77.94
CA THR A 15 24.75 33.20 -77.73
C THR A 15 25.44 32.31 -76.69
N LEU A 16 26.78 32.21 -76.76
CA LEU A 16 27.57 31.40 -75.83
C LEU A 16 27.36 31.83 -74.36
N ILE A 17 27.21 33.15 -74.12
CA ILE A 17 26.99 33.72 -72.79
C ILE A 17 25.62 33.30 -72.24
N GLU A 18 24.56 33.35 -73.07
CA GLU A 18 23.22 32.89 -72.67
C GLU A 18 23.22 31.39 -72.33
N LEU A 19 23.97 30.57 -73.08
CA LEU A 19 24.13 29.15 -72.80
C LEU A 19 24.86 28.92 -71.46
N MET A 20 25.92 29.67 -71.19
CA MET A 20 26.71 29.57 -69.95
C MET A 20 25.89 29.99 -68.72
N VAL A 21 25.15 31.10 -68.81
CA VAL A 21 24.29 31.57 -67.71
C VAL A 21 23.13 30.60 -67.46
N SER A 22 22.48 30.11 -68.52
CA SER A 22 21.41 29.11 -68.39
C SER A 22 21.92 27.81 -67.76
N SER A 23 23.12 27.38 -68.13
CA SER A 23 23.76 26.20 -67.55
C SER A 23 24.10 26.40 -66.07
N ALA A 24 24.63 27.57 -65.68
CA ALA A 24 24.94 27.90 -64.29
C ALA A 24 23.68 27.94 -63.40
N ILE A 25 22.59 28.54 -63.92
CA ILE A 25 21.29 28.55 -63.23
C ILE A 25 20.76 27.12 -63.09
N LEU A 26 20.84 26.31 -64.14
CA LEU A 26 20.39 24.92 -64.11
C LEU A 26 21.15 24.09 -63.07
N VAL A 27 22.48 24.24 -62.97
CA VAL A 27 23.30 23.56 -61.96
C VAL A 27 22.90 24.00 -60.54
N ALA A 28 22.69 25.30 -60.30
CA ALA A 28 22.29 25.81 -58.99
C ALA A 28 20.89 25.29 -58.58
N VAL A 29 19.95 25.27 -59.52
CA VAL A 29 18.59 24.75 -59.31
C VAL A 29 18.62 23.24 -59.02
N LEU A 30 19.32 22.46 -59.84
CA LEU A 30 19.45 21.01 -59.64
C LEU A 30 20.14 20.67 -58.31
N SER A 31 21.19 21.41 -57.94
CA SER A 31 21.89 21.20 -56.67
C SER A 31 20.97 21.48 -55.48
N THR A 32 20.23 22.59 -55.53
CA THR A 32 19.28 22.97 -54.47
C THR A 32 18.14 21.96 -54.37
N PHE A 33 17.64 21.49 -55.51
CA PHE A 33 16.62 20.45 -55.58
C PHE A 33 17.11 19.14 -54.96
N LEU A 34 18.34 18.70 -55.30
CA LEU A 34 18.92 17.48 -54.75
C LEU A 34 19.14 17.57 -53.23
N VAL A 35 19.64 18.70 -52.73
CA VAL A 35 19.78 18.94 -51.28
C VAL A 35 18.42 18.90 -50.58
N THR A 36 17.41 19.55 -51.17
CA THR A 36 16.05 19.56 -50.62
C THR A 36 15.45 18.16 -50.62
N PHE A 37 15.60 17.41 -51.71
CA PHE A 37 15.13 16.04 -51.85
C PHE A 37 15.76 15.11 -50.80
N ASN A 38 17.09 15.19 -50.61
CA ASN A 38 17.79 14.42 -49.58
C ASN A 38 17.33 14.80 -48.17
N ARG A 39 17.11 16.09 -47.89
CA ARG A 39 16.54 16.53 -46.62
C ARG A 39 15.14 15.96 -46.38
N THR A 40 14.29 15.95 -47.39
CA THR A 40 12.94 15.38 -47.26
C THR A 40 12.96 13.87 -47.06
N LEU A 41 13.87 13.14 -47.69
CA LEU A 41 14.05 11.70 -47.45
C LEU A 41 14.51 11.44 -46.01
N ASN A 42 15.53 12.17 -45.53
CA ASN A 42 16.02 12.03 -44.16
C ASN A 42 14.93 12.34 -43.13
N LEU A 43 14.11 13.38 -43.35
CA LEU A 43 12.98 13.71 -42.47
C LEU A 43 11.90 12.62 -42.49
N ALA A 44 11.61 12.04 -43.65
CA ALA A 44 10.64 10.94 -43.76
C ALA A 44 11.14 9.68 -43.03
N GLU A 45 12.43 9.38 -43.11
CA GLU A 45 13.04 8.28 -42.36
C GLU A 45 13.06 8.53 -40.86
N GLN A 46 13.43 9.74 -40.43
CA GLN A 46 13.37 10.11 -39.02
C GLN A 46 11.94 10.01 -38.46
N SER A 47 10.96 10.51 -39.20
CA SER A 47 9.54 10.41 -38.84
C SER A 47 9.07 8.95 -38.72
N ARG A 48 9.55 8.06 -39.60
CA ARG A 48 9.29 6.62 -39.52
C ARG A 48 9.93 6.01 -38.28
N ASP A 49 11.19 6.32 -37.99
CA ASP A 49 11.92 5.74 -36.87
C ASP A 49 11.33 6.22 -35.52
N ASP A 50 10.99 7.51 -35.41
CA ASP A 50 10.26 8.07 -34.26
C ASP A 50 8.90 7.37 -34.06
N TYR A 51 8.19 7.08 -35.16
CA TYR A 51 6.92 6.36 -35.10
C TYR A 51 7.09 4.92 -34.59
N LEU A 52 8.09 4.20 -35.08
CA LEU A 52 8.39 2.82 -34.64
C LEU A 52 8.77 2.78 -33.16
N ALA A 53 9.66 3.68 -32.74
CA ALA A 53 10.06 3.84 -31.34
C ALA A 53 8.84 4.17 -30.45
N GLY A 54 8.04 5.17 -30.82
CA GLY A 54 6.84 5.56 -30.07
C GLY A 54 5.77 4.46 -30.01
N SER A 55 5.59 3.69 -31.08
CA SER A 55 4.69 2.54 -31.11
C SER A 55 5.16 1.43 -30.17
N ALA A 56 6.46 1.12 -30.18
CA ALA A 56 7.05 0.12 -29.32
C ALA A 56 6.91 0.45 -27.83
N VAL A 57 7.12 1.73 -27.48
CA VAL A 57 6.88 2.22 -26.11
C VAL A 57 5.44 1.99 -25.68
N ARG A 58 4.46 2.36 -26.51
CA ARG A 58 3.03 2.18 -26.19
C ARG A 58 2.67 0.71 -25.98
N MET A 59 3.14 -0.18 -26.85
CA MET A 59 2.89 -1.61 -26.70
C MET A 59 3.50 -2.16 -25.42
N LYS A 60 4.74 -1.78 -25.11
CA LYS A 60 5.43 -2.23 -23.90
C LYS A 60 4.75 -1.70 -22.64
N LEU A 61 4.26 -0.47 -22.67
CA LEU A 61 3.52 0.11 -21.56
C LEU A 61 2.19 -0.61 -21.29
N GLU A 62 1.45 -1.00 -22.33
CA GLU A 62 0.24 -1.83 -22.17
C GLU A 62 0.55 -3.22 -21.61
N GLU A 63 1.67 -3.82 -22.01
CA GLU A 63 2.15 -5.09 -21.43
C GLU A 63 2.39 -4.92 -19.92
N ILE A 64 3.15 -3.91 -19.49
CA ILE A 64 3.42 -3.63 -18.08
C ILE A 64 2.11 -3.33 -17.32
N ARG A 65 1.18 -2.57 -17.91
CA ARG A 65 -0.14 -2.26 -17.32
C ARG A 65 -1.02 -3.50 -17.14
N SER A 66 -0.79 -4.56 -17.89
CA SER A 66 -1.51 -5.83 -17.80
C SER A 66 -0.86 -6.81 -16.81
N HIS A 67 0.35 -6.51 -16.36
CA HIS A 67 1.14 -7.36 -15.48
C HIS A 67 0.66 -7.28 -14.03
N ASN A 68 0.92 -8.31 -13.22
CA ASN A 68 0.54 -8.27 -11.81
C ASN A 68 1.31 -7.16 -11.10
N PHE A 69 0.58 -6.19 -10.56
CA PHE A 69 1.15 -4.98 -9.97
C PHE A 69 2.25 -5.27 -8.93
N SER A 70 2.03 -6.29 -8.09
CA SER A 70 2.98 -6.67 -7.03
C SER A 70 4.31 -7.22 -7.56
N SER A 71 4.32 -7.72 -8.81
CA SER A 71 5.48 -8.36 -9.44
C SER A 71 6.20 -7.44 -10.44
N ILE A 72 5.55 -6.38 -10.95
CA ILE A 72 6.11 -5.45 -11.97
C ILE A 72 7.55 -5.02 -11.63
N ARG A 73 7.82 -4.60 -10.39
CA ARG A 73 9.16 -4.11 -10.01
C ARG A 73 10.23 -5.19 -10.06
N ALA A 74 9.89 -6.43 -9.70
CA ALA A 74 10.82 -7.55 -9.76
C ALA A 74 11.02 -8.01 -11.21
N ASP A 75 9.93 -8.14 -11.95
CA ASP A 75 9.90 -8.71 -13.29
C ASP A 75 10.54 -7.81 -14.35
N TYR A 76 10.32 -6.49 -14.25
CA TYR A 76 10.94 -5.48 -15.11
C TYR A 76 12.17 -4.83 -14.46
N GLY A 77 12.70 -5.42 -13.39
CA GLY A 77 13.98 -5.04 -12.80
C GLY A 77 15.18 -5.66 -13.54
N ALA A 78 16.39 -5.24 -13.17
CA ALA A 78 17.62 -5.85 -13.69
C ALA A 78 17.67 -7.35 -13.35
N GLY A 79 17.76 -8.20 -14.38
CA GLY A 79 17.74 -9.67 -14.23
C GLY A 79 16.34 -10.27 -13.99
N GLY A 80 15.28 -9.47 -14.03
CA GLY A 80 13.90 -9.93 -13.98
C GLY A 80 13.46 -10.63 -15.26
N THR A 81 12.27 -11.21 -15.25
CA THR A 81 11.60 -11.75 -16.44
C THR A 81 10.19 -11.14 -16.50
N PRO A 82 9.86 -10.31 -17.50
CA PRO A 82 10.51 -10.20 -18.82
C PRO A 82 11.85 -9.45 -18.90
N GLY A 83 12.21 -8.67 -17.87
CA GLY A 83 13.45 -7.88 -17.83
C GLY A 83 13.24 -6.40 -18.17
N ASN A 84 14.30 -5.61 -18.03
CA ASN A 84 14.27 -4.14 -18.11
C ASN A 84 14.65 -3.57 -19.48
N THR A 85 14.84 -4.41 -20.51
CA THR A 85 15.14 -3.96 -21.87
C THR A 85 14.35 -4.76 -22.91
N PHE A 86 14.15 -4.21 -24.11
CA PHE A 86 13.45 -4.89 -25.20
C PHE A 86 13.92 -4.43 -26.58
N ASP A 87 13.72 -5.28 -27.59
CA ASP A 87 14.01 -4.97 -29.00
C ASP A 87 12.85 -4.21 -29.66
N ILE A 88 13.18 -3.30 -30.58
CA ILE A 88 12.19 -2.60 -31.40
C ILE A 88 12.12 -3.24 -32.78
N ALA A 89 10.95 -3.76 -33.14
CA ALA A 89 10.75 -4.35 -34.47
C ALA A 89 10.93 -3.31 -35.58
N GLY A 90 11.87 -3.57 -36.50
CA GLY A 90 12.13 -2.71 -37.65
C GLY A 90 13.01 -1.49 -37.37
N LEU A 91 13.59 -1.38 -36.17
CA LEU A 91 14.49 -0.31 -35.78
C LEU A 91 15.76 -0.88 -35.13
N ALA A 92 16.93 -0.39 -35.52
CA ALA A 92 18.20 -0.79 -34.92
C ALA A 92 18.41 -0.03 -33.60
N GLY A 93 17.78 -0.51 -32.54
CA GLY A 93 17.82 0.15 -31.23
C GLY A 93 17.31 -0.72 -30.10
N LYS A 94 17.38 -0.18 -28.88
CA LYS A 94 16.90 -0.82 -27.65
C LYS A 94 15.96 0.10 -26.89
N GLY A 95 14.94 -0.51 -26.31
CA GLY A 95 14.11 0.11 -25.29
C GLY A 95 14.65 -0.24 -23.91
N SER A 96 14.69 0.75 -23.03
CA SER A 96 15.02 0.63 -21.62
C SER A 96 13.78 0.94 -20.77
N ILE A 97 13.58 0.19 -19.69
CA ILE A 97 12.45 0.31 -18.78
C ILE A 97 13.01 0.60 -17.38
N ALA A 98 12.60 1.71 -16.78
CA ALA A 98 12.87 2.02 -15.39
C ALA A 98 11.56 2.05 -14.60
N ILE A 99 11.52 1.26 -13.52
CA ILE A 99 10.38 1.18 -12.59
C ILE A 99 10.80 1.75 -11.25
N SER A 100 10.17 2.85 -10.85
CA SER A 100 10.43 3.54 -9.58
C SER A 100 9.17 3.63 -8.74
N ASP A 101 9.28 3.29 -7.46
CA ASP A 101 8.22 3.58 -6.50
C ASP A 101 8.18 5.09 -6.24
N ARG A 102 6.99 5.70 -6.23
CA ARG A 102 6.80 7.13 -5.99
C ARG A 102 5.99 7.38 -4.71
N PRO A 103 6.49 6.98 -3.53
CA PRO A 103 5.78 7.14 -2.26
C PRO A 103 5.52 8.61 -1.91
N ALA A 104 6.33 9.55 -2.44
CA ALA A 104 6.12 10.98 -2.25
C ALA A 104 4.90 11.54 -3.02
N LEU A 105 4.41 10.84 -4.07
CA LEU A 105 3.27 11.26 -4.88
C LEU A 105 1.94 10.67 -4.39
N TYR A 106 1.97 9.65 -3.54
CA TYR A 106 0.80 9.06 -2.88
C TYR A 106 0.90 9.46 -1.44
N GLY A 107 0.34 10.64 -1.15
CA GLY A 107 0.44 11.29 0.15
C GLY A 107 0.31 10.28 1.28
N GLY A 108 1.42 9.99 1.96
CA GLY A 108 1.51 9.26 3.23
C GLY A 108 0.87 10.06 4.37
N GLY A 109 -0.36 10.48 4.14
CA GLY A 109 -1.20 11.27 5.00
C GLY A 109 -2.32 10.43 5.56
N GLU A 110 -2.77 10.83 6.73
CA GLU A 110 -3.99 10.31 7.34
C GLU A 110 -5.11 11.32 7.06
N ASN A 111 -6.22 10.80 6.56
CA ASN A 111 -7.42 11.57 6.36
C ASN A 111 -8.38 11.30 7.51
N GLN A 112 -9.07 12.34 7.97
CA GLN A 112 -10.15 12.19 8.92
C GLN A 112 -11.41 11.77 8.15
N ALA A 113 -11.89 10.54 8.35
CA ALA A 113 -13.15 10.08 7.77
C ALA A 113 -14.34 10.82 8.41
N THR A 114 -14.32 10.94 9.73
CA THR A 114 -15.28 11.76 10.48
C THR A 114 -14.62 12.31 11.73
N ALA A 115 -14.89 13.58 12.04
CA ALA A 115 -14.42 14.23 13.26
C ALA A 115 -15.23 13.83 14.50
N ALA A 116 -16.45 13.35 14.32
CA ALA A 116 -17.33 12.87 15.36
C ALA A 116 -18.32 11.88 14.76
N ALA A 117 -18.08 10.60 14.96
CA ALA A 117 -19.01 9.55 14.57
C ALA A 117 -20.28 9.56 15.45
N GLY A 118 -21.34 8.88 14.99
CA GLY A 118 -22.63 8.85 15.70
C GLY A 118 -22.64 8.11 17.04
N TRP A 119 -21.57 7.36 17.36
CA TRP A 119 -21.39 6.69 18.65
C TRP A 119 -20.72 7.59 19.68
N ALA A 120 -21.00 7.34 20.96
CA ALA A 120 -20.44 8.11 22.09
C ALA A 120 -18.90 8.04 22.13
N ILE A 121 -18.25 9.13 22.56
CA ILE A 121 -16.81 9.18 22.82
C ILE A 121 -16.36 8.01 23.70
N ARG A 122 -15.27 7.34 23.33
CA ARG A 122 -14.83 6.15 24.07
C ARG A 122 -13.39 5.73 23.83
N ASP A 123 -12.84 5.03 24.81
CA ASP A 123 -11.62 4.23 24.68
C ASP A 123 -11.88 2.78 25.16
N GLY A 124 -10.87 1.91 25.04
CA GLY A 124 -10.97 0.52 25.49
C GLY A 124 -12.03 -0.32 24.75
N HIS A 125 -12.58 0.20 23.66
CA HIS A 125 -13.46 -0.51 22.75
C HIS A 125 -12.64 -1.41 21.82
N THR A 126 -13.31 -2.36 21.18
CA THR A 126 -12.71 -3.15 20.10
C THR A 126 -13.32 -2.78 18.76
N SER A 127 -12.55 -2.95 17.70
CA SER A 127 -13.05 -2.89 16.34
C SER A 127 -12.49 -4.03 15.51
N LEU A 128 -13.29 -4.51 14.56
CA LEU A 128 -12.93 -5.62 13.67
C LEU A 128 -13.69 -5.53 12.35
N VAL A 129 -13.25 -6.33 11.38
CA VAL A 129 -13.95 -6.47 10.10
C VAL A 129 -14.70 -7.78 10.06
N TYR A 130 -16.00 -7.71 9.77
CA TYR A 130 -16.84 -8.89 9.57
C TYR A 130 -17.93 -8.57 8.55
N ASP A 131 -18.19 -9.49 7.63
CA ASP A 131 -19.20 -9.33 6.56
C ASP A 131 -19.08 -7.99 5.81
N ASN A 132 -17.85 -7.67 5.38
CA ASN A 132 -17.49 -6.44 4.67
C ASN A 132 -17.96 -5.14 5.36
N LYS A 133 -17.88 -5.12 6.69
CA LYS A 133 -18.19 -3.95 7.54
C LYS A 133 -17.13 -3.84 8.61
N MET A 134 -16.80 -2.60 8.97
CA MET A 134 -16.12 -2.29 10.23
C MET A 134 -17.13 -2.32 11.36
N TRP A 135 -16.81 -2.98 12.45
CA TRP A 135 -17.63 -3.06 13.65
C TRP A 135 -16.93 -2.35 14.80
N LEU A 136 -17.68 -1.67 15.66
CA LEU A 136 -17.21 -1.07 16.91
C LEU A 136 -18.07 -1.60 18.05
N ILE A 137 -17.41 -2.11 19.09
CA ILE A 137 -18.06 -2.88 20.16
C ILE A 137 -17.56 -2.41 21.52
N GLY A 138 -18.50 -2.03 22.40
CA GLY A 138 -18.24 -1.67 23.80
C GLY A 138 -17.32 -0.46 23.99
N GLY A 139 -16.49 -0.50 25.04
CA GLY A 139 -15.61 0.59 25.48
C GLY A 139 -16.21 1.40 26.64
N GLU A 140 -15.54 2.48 27.03
CA GLU A 140 -16.02 3.39 28.08
C GLU A 140 -15.72 4.87 27.80
N ASP A 141 -16.47 5.75 28.46
CA ASP A 141 -16.27 7.21 28.48
C ASP A 141 -15.73 7.73 29.83
N GLY A 142 -15.20 6.82 30.66
CA GLY A 142 -14.74 7.08 32.02
C GLY A 142 -15.82 7.07 33.10
N THR A 143 -17.10 7.03 32.71
CA THR A 143 -18.24 6.88 33.64
C THR A 143 -19.05 5.64 33.33
N THR A 144 -19.33 5.41 32.05
CA THR A 144 -20.19 4.36 31.54
C THR A 144 -19.37 3.41 30.69
N CYS A 145 -19.47 2.11 30.97
CA CYS A 145 -19.06 1.08 30.03
C CYS A 145 -20.23 0.73 29.11
N PHE A 146 -19.99 0.68 27.81
CA PHE A 146 -21.02 0.48 26.80
C PHE A 146 -21.21 -0.99 26.44
N ASN A 147 -22.44 -1.34 26.06
CA ASN A 147 -22.79 -2.61 25.39
C ASN A 147 -23.55 -2.43 24.08
N ASP A 148 -23.35 -1.28 23.45
CA ASP A 148 -23.83 -1.01 22.10
C ASP A 148 -22.85 -1.60 21.07
N VAL A 149 -23.40 -1.89 19.89
CA VAL A 149 -22.65 -2.37 18.74
C VAL A 149 -22.99 -1.49 17.55
N TRP A 150 -21.96 -1.03 16.85
CA TRP A 150 -22.07 -0.17 15.68
C TRP A 150 -21.34 -0.79 14.50
N TYR A 151 -21.78 -0.48 13.28
CA TYR A 151 -21.03 -0.83 12.08
C TYR A 151 -20.96 0.32 11.07
N SER A 152 -19.98 0.23 10.16
CA SER A 152 -19.83 1.13 9.02
C SER A 152 -19.22 0.40 7.83
N THR A 153 -19.59 0.80 6.62
CA THR A 153 -18.95 0.34 5.37
C THR A 153 -17.93 1.32 4.83
N ASN A 154 -17.82 2.52 5.38
CA ASN A 154 -16.97 3.60 4.86
C ASN A 154 -16.24 4.42 5.96
N GLY A 155 -16.49 4.15 7.23
CA GLY A 155 -15.87 4.81 8.38
C GLY A 155 -16.39 6.23 8.65
N ILE A 156 -17.24 6.76 7.76
CA ILE A 156 -17.87 8.08 7.87
C ILE A 156 -19.25 7.95 8.52
N ASN A 157 -20.09 7.09 7.94
CA ASN A 157 -21.46 6.87 8.38
C ASN A 157 -21.51 5.59 9.21
N TRP A 158 -21.91 5.72 10.47
CA TRP A 158 -22.02 4.61 11.41
C TRP A 158 -23.49 4.34 11.73
N THR A 159 -23.87 3.06 11.73
CA THR A 159 -25.21 2.59 12.05
C THR A 159 -25.18 1.81 13.35
N LEU A 160 -26.10 2.12 14.26
CA LEU A 160 -26.30 1.37 15.49
C LEU A 160 -26.93 0.01 15.15
N ALA A 161 -26.18 -1.06 15.34
CA ALA A 161 -26.63 -2.43 15.10
C ALA A 161 -27.56 -2.90 16.22
N THR A 162 -27.15 -2.66 17.47
CA THR A 162 -27.95 -2.90 18.67
C THR A 162 -27.54 -1.93 19.78
N ALA A 163 -28.53 -1.36 20.48
CA ALA A 163 -28.32 -0.48 21.63
C ALA A 163 -27.97 -1.25 22.92
N SER A 164 -28.26 -2.55 22.95
CA SER A 164 -27.97 -3.42 24.09
C SER A 164 -27.80 -4.84 23.57
N ALA A 165 -26.57 -5.30 23.54
CA ALA A 165 -26.20 -6.61 23.02
C ALA A 165 -26.41 -7.77 24.02
N GLY A 166 -27.12 -7.53 25.13
CA GLY A 166 -27.43 -8.55 26.15
C GLY A 166 -26.29 -8.86 27.13
N TRP A 167 -25.03 -8.72 26.70
CA TRP A 167 -23.89 -8.74 27.61
C TRP A 167 -23.75 -7.42 28.36
N GLU A 168 -23.14 -7.49 29.55
CA GLU A 168 -22.87 -6.33 30.41
C GLU A 168 -21.89 -5.35 29.74
N GLY A 169 -22.17 -4.05 29.86
CA GLY A 169 -21.30 -2.99 29.34
C GLY A 169 -19.86 -3.14 29.85
N ARG A 170 -18.89 -3.07 28.93
CA ARG A 170 -17.49 -3.38 29.25
C ARG A 170 -16.45 -2.66 28.38
N ALA A 171 -15.27 -2.46 28.96
CA ALA A 171 -14.09 -1.93 28.29
C ALA A 171 -12.87 -2.86 28.45
N TYR A 172 -11.85 -2.66 27.62
CA TYR A 172 -10.60 -3.43 27.57
C TYR A 172 -10.81 -4.95 27.46
N HIS A 173 -11.91 -5.33 26.79
CA HIS A 173 -12.20 -6.67 26.34
C HIS A 173 -11.48 -6.94 25.02
N THR A 174 -11.58 -8.18 24.53
CA THR A 174 -11.09 -8.52 23.19
C THR A 174 -12.24 -9.03 22.33
N CYS A 175 -12.16 -8.77 21.02
CA CYS A 175 -13.06 -9.31 20.03
C CYS A 175 -12.28 -9.92 18.87
N LEU A 176 -12.81 -10.97 18.26
CA LEU A 176 -12.25 -11.59 17.07
C LEU A 176 -13.35 -12.18 16.18
N VAL A 177 -12.99 -12.54 14.95
CA VAL A 177 -13.86 -13.31 14.05
C VAL A 177 -13.33 -14.73 13.95
N TYR A 178 -14.16 -15.71 14.27
CA TYR A 178 -13.83 -17.12 14.16
C TYR A 178 -15.08 -17.93 13.82
N ASP A 179 -14.96 -18.88 12.89
CA ASP A 179 -16.06 -19.75 12.45
C ASP A 179 -17.34 -18.95 12.06
N ASN A 180 -17.14 -17.92 11.23
CA ASN A 180 -18.19 -17.00 10.77
C ASN A 180 -19.04 -16.41 11.90
N LYS A 181 -18.41 -16.07 13.02
CA LYS A 181 -19.02 -15.42 14.17
C LYS A 181 -18.09 -14.35 14.70
N ILE A 182 -18.68 -13.27 15.20
CA ILE A 182 -18.01 -12.29 16.03
C ILE A 182 -18.00 -12.84 17.45
N TRP A 183 -16.85 -12.85 18.11
CA TRP A 183 -16.70 -13.27 19.51
C TRP A 183 -16.25 -12.10 20.36
N ILE A 184 -16.73 -12.02 21.60
CA ILE A 184 -16.29 -11.08 22.63
C ILE A 184 -15.88 -11.85 23.88
N MET A 185 -14.74 -11.46 24.48
CA MET A 185 -14.15 -12.17 25.61
C MET A 185 -13.64 -11.22 26.68
N GLY A 186 -14.04 -11.49 27.92
CA GLY A 186 -13.53 -10.83 29.12
C GLY A 186 -13.75 -9.32 29.14
N GLY A 187 -12.77 -8.58 29.66
CA GLY A 187 -12.82 -7.14 29.87
C GLY A 187 -13.09 -6.77 31.32
N MET A 188 -13.45 -5.51 31.55
CA MET A 188 -13.87 -5.01 32.85
C MET A 188 -15.16 -4.22 32.75
N LYS A 189 -15.92 -4.19 33.84
CA LYS A 189 -17.02 -3.27 34.07
C LYS A 189 -16.84 -2.49 35.38
N PRO A 190 -17.45 -1.31 35.55
CA PRO A 190 -17.37 -0.56 36.81
C PRO A 190 -17.99 -1.36 37.97
N PRO A 191 -17.47 -1.25 39.21
CA PRO A 191 -16.31 -0.47 39.64
C PRO A 191 -15.01 -1.29 39.65
N ALA A 192 -14.60 -1.85 38.50
CA ALA A 192 -13.45 -2.76 38.30
C ALA A 192 -13.73 -4.25 38.58
N ILE A 193 -14.89 -4.73 38.13
CA ILE A 193 -15.20 -6.15 38.05
C ILE A 193 -14.63 -6.69 36.73
N TYR A 194 -13.65 -7.58 36.81
CA TYR A 194 -13.12 -8.28 35.64
C TYR A 194 -14.06 -9.40 35.22
N LEU A 195 -14.08 -9.67 33.92
CA LEU A 195 -14.97 -10.66 33.31
C LEU A 195 -14.17 -11.79 32.65
N ASN A 196 -14.78 -12.98 32.58
CA ASN A 196 -14.33 -14.13 31.80
C ASN A 196 -15.47 -14.87 31.11
N ASP A 197 -16.61 -14.20 30.92
CA ASP A 197 -17.64 -14.69 30.03
C ASP A 197 -17.20 -14.54 28.57
N VAL A 198 -17.80 -15.38 27.72
CA VAL A 198 -17.57 -15.43 26.28
C VAL A 198 -18.92 -15.40 25.58
N TRP A 199 -19.07 -14.48 24.63
CA TRP A 199 -20.29 -14.38 23.82
C TRP A 199 -19.94 -14.41 22.35
N TYR A 200 -20.90 -14.79 21.52
CA TYR A 200 -20.77 -14.71 20.07
C TYR A 200 -22.03 -14.16 19.40
N SER A 201 -21.87 -13.71 18.17
CA SER A 201 -22.94 -13.33 17.27
C SER A 201 -22.61 -13.70 15.83
N VAL A 202 -23.61 -14.14 15.07
CA VAL A 202 -23.49 -14.40 13.63
C VAL A 202 -23.73 -13.16 12.77
N ASP A 203 -24.37 -12.14 13.34
CA ASP A 203 -24.88 -10.95 12.64
C ASP A 203 -24.48 -9.62 13.31
N GLY A 204 -23.81 -9.67 14.48
CA GLY A 204 -23.45 -8.50 15.29
C GLY A 204 -24.61 -7.85 16.04
N ILE A 205 -25.83 -8.37 15.91
CA ILE A 205 -27.07 -7.83 16.48
C ILE A 205 -27.58 -8.73 17.59
N ASN A 206 -27.71 -10.03 17.31
CA ASN A 206 -28.20 -11.04 18.24
C ASN A 206 -27.01 -11.79 18.83
N TRP A 207 -26.82 -11.68 20.14
CA TRP A 207 -25.70 -12.26 20.84
C TRP A 207 -26.14 -13.42 21.72
N THR A 208 -25.30 -14.45 21.78
CA THR A 208 -25.50 -15.65 22.60
C THR A 208 -24.31 -15.82 23.52
N GLU A 209 -24.58 -16.04 24.81
CA GLU A 209 -23.56 -16.41 25.79
C GLU A 209 -23.09 -17.84 25.50
N ALA A 210 -21.81 -18.00 25.13
CA ALA A 210 -21.20 -19.31 24.96
C ALA A 210 -20.88 -19.95 26.31
N THR A 211 -20.29 -19.16 27.22
CA THR A 211 -20.04 -19.55 28.60
C THR A 211 -20.02 -18.31 29.48
N SER A 212 -20.61 -18.41 30.67
CA SER A 212 -20.62 -17.35 31.69
C SER A 212 -19.32 -17.26 32.48
N ALA A 213 -18.48 -18.30 32.41
CA ALA A 213 -17.18 -18.35 33.05
C ALA A 213 -16.27 -19.34 32.31
N ALA A 214 -15.41 -18.82 31.43
CA ALA A 214 -14.36 -19.60 30.81
C ALA A 214 -13.35 -20.13 31.85
N ALA A 215 -12.61 -21.17 31.48
CA ALA A 215 -11.63 -21.82 32.38
C ALA A 215 -10.45 -20.90 32.76
N TRP A 216 -10.17 -19.88 31.95
CA TRP A 216 -9.20 -18.84 32.29
C TRP A 216 -9.81 -17.82 33.26
N SER A 217 -8.98 -17.31 34.17
CA SER A 217 -9.43 -16.31 35.15
C SER A 217 -9.88 -15.01 34.50
N ALA A 218 -10.90 -14.36 35.09
CA ALA A 218 -11.36 -13.02 34.74
C ALA A 218 -10.22 -12.00 34.56
N ARG A 219 -10.27 -11.24 33.46
CA ARG A 219 -9.17 -10.35 33.03
C ARG A 219 -9.64 -9.26 32.07
N ASN A 220 -8.94 -8.13 32.10
CA ASN A 220 -9.01 -7.08 31.08
C ASN A 220 -7.61 -6.77 30.53
N SER A 221 -7.55 -5.95 29.47
CA SER A 221 -6.30 -5.56 28.78
C SER A 221 -5.41 -6.75 28.40
N HIS A 222 -6.05 -7.89 28.14
CA HIS A 222 -5.46 -9.08 27.56
C HIS A 222 -5.53 -8.97 26.03
N THR A 223 -4.96 -9.93 25.33
CA THR A 223 -5.08 -10.01 23.87
C THR A 223 -5.71 -11.33 23.44
N SER A 224 -6.33 -11.33 22.27
CA SER A 224 -6.87 -12.52 21.63
C SER A 224 -6.60 -12.51 20.14
N LEU A 225 -6.41 -13.68 19.54
CA LEU A 225 -6.21 -13.84 18.10
C LEU A 225 -6.75 -15.18 17.62
N VAL A 226 -6.88 -15.33 16.30
CA VAL A 226 -7.16 -16.63 15.65
C VAL A 226 -5.90 -17.13 14.99
N TYR A 227 -5.48 -18.34 15.35
CA TYR A 227 -4.32 -19.01 14.77
C TYR A 227 -4.51 -20.52 14.78
N ASP A 228 -4.11 -21.19 13.69
CA ASP A 228 -4.22 -22.65 13.55
C ASP A 228 -5.63 -23.18 13.88
N ASN A 229 -6.65 -22.52 13.31
CA ASN A 229 -8.07 -22.83 13.50
C ASN A 229 -8.49 -22.91 14.99
N LYS A 230 -7.94 -22.03 15.82
CA LYS A 230 -8.26 -21.90 17.25
C LYS A 230 -8.34 -20.42 17.62
N MET A 231 -9.19 -20.10 18.58
CA MET A 231 -9.17 -18.83 19.30
C MET A 231 -8.14 -18.92 20.42
N TRP A 232 -7.32 -17.88 20.58
CA TRP A 232 -6.29 -17.80 21.62
C TRP A 232 -6.53 -16.61 22.52
N VAL A 233 -6.25 -16.76 23.83
CA VAL A 233 -6.31 -15.69 24.84
C VAL A 233 -4.99 -15.66 25.60
N MET A 234 -4.39 -14.46 25.73
CA MET A 234 -3.05 -14.30 26.30
C MET A 234 -2.93 -13.09 27.23
N GLY A 235 -2.27 -13.30 28.36
CA GLY A 235 -1.88 -12.24 29.29
C GLY A 235 -3.04 -11.46 29.89
N GLY A 236 -2.81 -10.18 30.23
CA GLY A 236 -3.82 -9.29 30.83
C GLY A 236 -3.50 -8.86 32.26
N TYR A 237 -4.43 -8.11 32.85
CA TYR A 237 -4.29 -7.48 34.16
C TYR A 237 -4.03 -8.48 35.30
N ALA A 238 -3.38 -7.97 36.35
CA ALA A 238 -2.62 -8.72 37.35
C ALA A 238 -1.46 -9.51 36.72
N ALA A 239 -0.80 -8.88 35.73
CA ALA A 239 0.42 -9.29 35.05
C ALA A 239 0.43 -10.80 34.80
N LYS A 240 -0.29 -11.25 33.76
CA LYS A 240 -0.36 -12.66 33.37
C LYS A 240 0.50 -12.95 32.15
N ASN A 241 0.98 -14.18 32.05
CA ASN A 241 1.61 -14.75 30.86
C ASN A 241 1.14 -16.18 30.54
N ASP A 242 -0.06 -16.51 30.99
CA ASP A 242 -0.73 -17.73 30.58
C ASP A 242 -1.29 -17.60 29.16
N VAL A 243 -1.34 -18.72 28.45
CA VAL A 243 -1.83 -18.83 27.08
C VAL A 243 -2.87 -19.93 27.03
N TRP A 244 -4.05 -19.58 26.53
CA TRP A 244 -5.20 -20.48 26.42
C TRP A 244 -5.68 -20.53 24.98
N TYR A 245 -6.26 -21.66 24.58
CA TYR A 245 -6.96 -21.76 23.31
C TYR A 245 -8.31 -22.48 23.42
N SER A 246 -9.17 -22.26 22.45
CA SER A 246 -10.44 -22.96 22.28
C SER A 246 -10.81 -23.06 20.80
N THR A 247 -11.57 -24.11 20.45
CA THR A 247 -12.15 -24.28 19.11
C THR A 247 -13.64 -23.96 19.06
N ASP A 248 -14.28 -23.71 20.21
CA ASP A 248 -15.73 -23.52 20.35
C ASP A 248 -16.12 -22.35 21.28
N GLY A 249 -15.15 -21.71 21.93
CA GLY A 249 -15.35 -20.60 22.86
C GLY A 249 -15.90 -21.01 24.23
N ILE A 250 -16.17 -22.30 24.43
CA ILE A 250 -16.75 -22.89 25.65
C ILE A 250 -15.68 -23.67 26.39
N ASN A 251 -15.03 -24.61 25.71
CA ASN A 251 -14.01 -25.48 26.24
C ASN A 251 -12.63 -24.88 25.99
N TRP A 252 -12.01 -24.36 27.05
CA TRP A 252 -10.71 -23.71 26.98
C TRP A 252 -9.61 -24.61 27.55
N VAL A 253 -8.53 -24.75 26.79
CA VAL A 253 -7.35 -25.54 27.16
C VAL A 253 -6.18 -24.60 27.43
N GLN A 254 -5.52 -24.78 28.57
CA GLN A 254 -4.30 -24.04 28.89
C GLN A 254 -3.14 -24.64 28.08
N ALA A 255 -2.68 -23.94 27.04
CA ALA A 255 -1.47 -24.33 26.34
C ALA A 255 -0.25 -24.15 27.23
N THR A 256 -0.21 -23.02 27.95
CA THR A 256 0.95 -22.61 28.73
C THR A 256 0.50 -21.90 30.00
N ALA A 257 0.91 -22.41 31.16
CA ALA A 257 0.60 -21.79 32.44
C ALA A 257 1.44 -20.53 32.71
N SER A 258 2.68 -20.51 32.22
CA SER A 258 3.56 -19.34 32.28
C SER A 258 4.54 -19.36 31.10
N ALA A 259 4.30 -18.51 30.11
CA ALA A 259 5.19 -18.36 28.97
C ALA A 259 6.52 -17.70 29.38
N VAL A 260 7.57 -17.85 28.56
CA VAL A 260 8.90 -17.29 28.87
C VAL A 260 8.94 -15.75 28.85
N TRP A 261 7.99 -15.10 28.16
CA TRP A 261 7.87 -13.65 28.20
C TRP A 261 7.26 -13.16 29.52
N GLN A 262 7.69 -11.97 29.94
CA GLN A 262 7.26 -11.39 31.22
C GLN A 262 5.73 -11.22 31.29
N PRO A 263 5.10 -11.57 32.42
CA PRO A 263 3.67 -11.36 32.63
C PRO A 263 3.28 -9.89 32.44
N ARG A 264 2.28 -9.63 31.59
CA ARG A 264 2.00 -8.28 31.08
C ARG A 264 0.54 -8.03 30.72
N ASN A 265 0.15 -6.75 30.74
CA ASN A 265 -1.14 -6.25 30.26
C ASN A 265 -0.95 -5.13 29.23
N ALA A 266 -2.03 -4.76 28.54
CA ALA A 266 -2.06 -3.67 27.57
C ALA A 266 -0.97 -3.76 26.47
N HIS A 267 -0.56 -5.00 26.19
CA HIS A 267 0.25 -5.38 25.04
C HIS A 267 -0.66 -5.58 23.83
N THR A 268 -0.07 -5.78 22.67
CA THR A 268 -0.80 -6.18 21.46
C THR A 268 -0.34 -7.56 21.01
N SER A 269 -1.20 -8.22 20.23
CA SER A 269 -0.88 -9.49 19.59
C SER A 269 -1.45 -9.54 18.19
N LEU A 270 -0.76 -10.21 17.29
CA LEU A 270 -1.19 -10.40 15.90
C LEU A 270 -0.69 -11.74 15.37
N VAL A 271 -1.24 -12.15 14.22
CA VAL A 271 -0.70 -13.26 13.43
C VAL A 271 -0.02 -12.71 12.20
N TYR A 272 1.24 -13.08 12.01
CA TYR A 272 2.03 -12.67 10.85
C TYR A 272 3.07 -13.74 10.53
N ASP A 273 3.28 -14.02 9.24
CA ASP A 273 4.22 -15.04 8.76
C ASP A 273 4.05 -16.40 9.47
N ASN A 274 2.79 -16.84 9.55
CA ASN A 274 2.35 -18.08 10.21
C ASN A 274 2.85 -18.23 11.66
N LYS A 275 2.95 -17.12 12.40
CA LYS A 275 3.34 -17.10 13.82
C LYS A 275 2.39 -16.18 14.59
N MET A 276 2.17 -16.50 15.85
CA MET A 276 1.58 -15.60 16.84
C MET A 276 2.66 -14.66 17.37
N TRP A 277 2.34 -13.38 17.53
CA TRP A 277 3.26 -12.36 18.03
C TRP A 277 2.73 -11.68 19.29
N VAL A 278 3.62 -11.35 20.22
CA VAL A 278 3.35 -10.51 21.40
C VAL A 278 4.27 -9.30 21.34
N ILE A 279 3.68 -8.10 21.39
CA ILE A 279 4.38 -6.84 21.16
C ILE A 279 4.14 -5.88 22.32
N GLY A 280 5.23 -5.49 23.01
CA GLY A 280 5.22 -4.45 24.03
C GLY A 280 4.31 -4.73 25.24
N GLY A 281 3.63 -3.68 25.72
CA GLY A 281 2.73 -3.73 26.88
C GLY A 281 3.39 -3.22 28.16
N GLN A 282 2.87 -3.65 29.31
CA GLN A 282 3.37 -3.23 30.62
C GLN A 282 3.54 -4.41 31.58
N ALA A 283 4.69 -4.43 32.26
CA ALA A 283 5.03 -5.33 33.36
C ALA A 283 5.79 -4.54 34.44
N GLY A 284 5.07 -3.66 35.16
CA GLY A 284 5.67 -2.65 36.03
C GLY A 284 6.20 -1.45 35.24
N SER A 285 7.15 -1.67 34.33
CA SER A 285 7.56 -0.71 33.30
C SER A 285 6.88 -1.02 31.96
N ARG A 286 6.83 -0.04 31.04
CA ARG A 286 6.40 -0.31 29.66
C ARG A 286 7.50 -1.03 28.91
N LEU A 287 7.11 -2.00 28.09
CA LEU A 287 7.99 -2.92 27.39
C LEU A 287 8.05 -2.59 25.90
N ASN A 288 9.20 -2.87 25.28
CA ASN A 288 9.44 -2.83 23.83
C ASN A 288 10.10 -4.11 23.30
N ASP A 289 9.94 -5.21 24.02
CA ASP A 289 10.30 -6.53 23.51
C ASP A 289 9.22 -7.07 22.57
N VAL A 290 9.64 -7.95 21.68
CA VAL A 290 8.79 -8.64 20.71
C VAL A 290 9.07 -10.12 20.75
N TRP A 291 8.02 -10.91 20.87
CA TRP A 291 8.08 -12.37 20.96
C TRP A 291 7.19 -13.00 19.89
N TYR A 292 7.55 -14.21 19.46
CA TYR A 292 6.71 -15.01 18.57
C TYR A 292 6.66 -16.48 18.99
N SER A 293 5.61 -17.16 18.55
CA SER A 293 5.42 -18.60 18.73
C SER A 293 4.60 -19.20 17.59
N VAL A 294 4.80 -20.50 17.33
CA VAL A 294 4.02 -21.30 16.37
C VAL A 294 3.04 -22.26 17.05
N ASP A 295 3.07 -22.35 18.38
CA ASP A 295 2.29 -23.34 19.15
C ASP A 295 1.70 -22.77 20.45
N GLY A 296 2.04 -21.53 20.81
CA GLY A 296 1.60 -20.87 22.04
C GLY A 296 2.34 -21.36 23.30
N VAL A 297 3.28 -22.30 23.14
CA VAL A 297 4.06 -22.94 24.20
C VAL A 297 5.51 -22.49 24.15
N ASN A 298 6.15 -22.69 23.01
CA ASN A 298 7.54 -22.33 22.78
C ASN A 298 7.58 -20.93 22.16
N TRP A 299 8.02 -19.95 22.94
CA TRP A 299 8.16 -18.57 22.49
C TRP A 299 9.64 -18.20 22.29
N ALA A 300 9.92 -17.55 21.18
CA ALA A 300 11.23 -17.00 20.86
C ALA A 300 11.18 -15.47 20.86
N GLN A 301 12.24 -14.83 21.36
CA GLN A 301 12.36 -13.39 21.36
C GLN A 301 12.90 -12.93 20.01
N ALA A 302 12.11 -12.15 19.26
CA ALA A 302 12.59 -11.53 18.03
C ALA A 302 13.53 -10.35 18.34
N THR A 303 13.18 -9.54 19.34
CA THR A 303 14.06 -8.51 19.89
C THR A 303 13.74 -8.25 21.35
N ALA A 304 14.79 -8.01 22.15
CA ALA A 304 14.65 -7.59 23.54
C ALA A 304 14.38 -6.08 23.69
N SER A 305 14.69 -5.30 22.64
CA SER A 305 14.48 -3.86 22.63
C SER A 305 14.29 -3.40 21.18
N ALA A 306 13.05 -3.30 20.74
CA ALA A 306 12.72 -2.67 19.48
C ALA A 306 13.14 -1.19 19.45
N ALA A 307 13.26 -0.62 18.25
CA ALA A 307 13.70 0.76 18.04
C ALA A 307 12.73 1.80 18.63
N TRP A 308 11.47 1.45 18.85
CA TRP A 308 10.48 2.28 19.52
C TRP A 308 10.56 2.15 21.05
N VAL A 309 10.24 3.23 21.75
CA VAL A 309 10.18 3.28 23.22
C VAL A 309 9.07 2.38 23.76
N GLY A 310 9.34 1.68 24.88
CA GLY A 310 8.39 0.80 25.55
C GLY A 310 7.04 1.46 25.78
N ARG A 311 5.96 0.80 25.35
CA ARG A 311 4.62 1.38 25.27
C ARG A 311 3.50 0.40 25.65
N SER A 312 2.41 0.94 26.18
CA SER A 312 1.17 0.21 26.48
C SER A 312 -0.05 0.90 25.84
N LEU A 313 -1.17 0.18 25.76
CA LEU A 313 -2.44 0.68 25.18
C LEU A 313 -2.27 1.25 23.75
N HIS A 314 -1.26 0.76 23.04
CA HIS A 314 -1.04 0.98 21.63
C HIS A 314 -1.87 -0.04 20.84
N THR A 315 -1.95 0.14 19.53
CA THR A 315 -2.53 -0.87 18.65
C THR A 315 -1.47 -1.45 17.71
N SER A 316 -1.73 -2.66 17.22
CA SER A 316 -0.91 -3.30 16.19
C SER A 316 -1.78 -4.01 15.18
N LEU A 317 -1.38 -4.00 13.91
CA LEU A 317 -2.08 -4.71 12.85
C LEU A 317 -1.11 -5.21 11.79
N VAL A 318 -1.60 -6.08 10.90
CA VAL A 318 -0.88 -6.48 9.70
C VAL A 318 -1.46 -5.77 8.49
N TYR A 319 -0.60 -5.08 7.75
CA TYR A 319 -0.95 -4.37 6.54
C TYR A 319 0.24 -4.37 5.58
N ASP A 320 0.00 -4.56 4.28
CA ASP A 320 1.05 -4.59 3.25
C ASP A 320 2.23 -5.52 3.60
N ASN A 321 1.89 -6.73 4.07
CA ASN A 321 2.86 -7.75 4.50
C ASN A 321 3.89 -7.23 5.51
N LYS A 322 3.45 -6.39 6.44
CA LYS A 322 4.25 -5.84 7.55
C LYS A 322 3.42 -5.84 8.82
N MET A 323 4.11 -5.98 9.95
CA MET A 323 3.55 -5.69 11.27
C MET A 323 3.67 -4.20 11.55
N TRP A 324 2.61 -3.59 12.07
CA TRP A 324 2.56 -2.16 12.39
C TRP A 324 2.33 -1.95 13.88
N VAL A 325 2.94 -0.92 14.46
CA VAL A 325 2.71 -0.44 15.83
C VAL A 325 2.30 1.02 15.74
N ILE A 326 1.16 1.36 16.35
CA ILE A 326 0.49 2.65 16.18
C ILE A 326 0.18 3.27 17.55
N GLY A 327 0.74 4.45 17.80
CA GLY A 327 0.44 5.29 18.96
C GLY A 327 0.69 4.61 20.33
N GLY A 328 -0.17 4.91 21.30
CA GLY A 328 -0.11 4.37 22.65
C GLY A 328 0.53 5.30 23.68
N TYR A 329 0.90 4.74 24.83
CA TYR A 329 1.39 5.51 25.97
C TYR A 329 2.78 5.09 26.43
N VAL A 330 3.71 6.05 26.49
CA VAL A 330 5.10 5.87 26.94
C VAL A 330 5.42 6.66 28.23
N GLY A 331 4.38 7.14 28.93
CA GLY A 331 4.49 8.22 29.93
C GLY A 331 3.96 9.55 29.38
N VAL A 332 4.01 9.70 28.06
CA VAL A 332 3.22 10.65 27.27
C VAL A 332 2.49 9.89 26.17
N LYS A 333 1.38 10.42 25.68
CA LYS A 333 0.64 9.84 24.55
C LYS A 333 1.47 9.96 23.27
N LYS A 334 1.29 9.02 22.35
CA LYS A 334 1.99 8.99 21.07
C LYS A 334 1.02 8.84 19.91
N ASN A 335 1.44 9.34 18.75
CA ASN A 335 0.84 9.13 17.44
C ASN A 335 1.92 8.77 16.39
N ASP A 336 3.02 8.20 16.83
CA ASP A 336 4.05 7.66 15.94
C ASP A 336 3.62 6.31 15.38
N ILE A 337 4.14 5.99 14.20
CA ILE A 337 3.81 4.78 13.47
C ILE A 337 5.12 4.08 13.09
N TRP A 338 5.19 2.78 13.40
CA TRP A 338 6.35 1.93 13.15
C TRP A 338 5.92 0.69 12.39
N TYR A 339 6.81 0.14 11.57
CA TYR A 339 6.60 -1.16 10.94
C TYR A 339 7.81 -2.07 11.04
N SER A 340 7.58 -3.37 10.88
CA SER A 340 8.61 -4.40 10.75
C SER A 340 8.14 -5.55 9.88
N THR A 341 9.07 -6.19 9.17
CA THR A 341 8.83 -7.43 8.39
C THR A 341 9.27 -8.69 9.12
N ASP A 342 10.01 -8.57 10.22
CA ASP A 342 10.64 -9.69 10.94
C ASP A 342 10.45 -9.63 12.47
N GLY A 343 9.86 -8.55 12.97
CA GLY A 343 9.62 -8.30 14.40
C GLY A 343 10.86 -7.90 15.19
N ALA A 344 12.05 -7.97 14.59
CA ALA A 344 13.32 -7.61 15.21
C ALA A 344 13.76 -6.19 14.80
N ASN A 345 13.67 -5.89 13.51
CA ASN A 345 14.08 -4.62 12.92
C ASN A 345 12.84 -3.75 12.65
N TRP A 346 12.74 -2.64 13.37
CA TRP A 346 11.60 -1.72 13.29
C TRP A 346 12.01 -0.39 12.68
N VAL A 347 11.25 0.06 11.68
CA VAL A 347 11.45 1.33 10.98
C VAL A 347 10.32 2.28 11.35
N GLN A 348 10.66 3.53 11.68
CA GLN A 348 9.67 4.56 11.92
C GLN A 348 9.09 5.01 10.59
N ALA A 349 7.82 4.66 10.35
CA ALA A 349 7.09 5.10 9.17
C ALA A 349 6.77 6.60 9.27
N LYS A 350 6.40 7.04 10.48
CA LYS A 350 6.01 8.41 10.77
C LYS A 350 6.29 8.76 12.22
N SER A 351 6.90 9.92 12.45
CA SER A 351 7.20 10.40 13.80
C SER A 351 6.00 11.01 14.52
N ALA A 352 5.04 11.55 13.75
CA ALA A 352 3.76 12.06 14.24
C ALA A 352 2.72 12.01 13.13
N ALA A 353 1.62 11.28 13.35
CA ALA A 353 0.46 11.26 12.47
C ALA A 353 -0.40 12.54 12.59
N ASN A 354 -1.32 12.75 11.65
CA ASN A 354 -2.21 13.92 11.66
C ASN A 354 -3.26 13.90 12.78
N TRP A 355 -3.58 12.72 13.34
CA TRP A 355 -4.43 12.59 14.52
C TRP A 355 -3.67 12.84 15.81
N SER A 356 -4.37 13.33 16.84
CA SER A 356 -3.78 13.67 18.13
C SER A 356 -3.16 12.46 18.85
N PRO A 357 -1.99 12.62 19.52
CA PRO A 357 -1.38 11.55 20.32
C PRO A 357 -2.37 10.93 21.31
N ARG A 358 -2.54 9.60 21.26
CA ARG A 358 -3.57 8.89 22.03
C ARG A 358 -3.22 7.45 22.35
N TYR A 359 -3.95 6.88 23.31
CA TYR A 359 -3.93 5.45 23.63
C TYR A 359 -5.36 4.92 23.74
N GLY A 360 -5.53 3.61 23.89
CA GLY A 360 -6.85 2.99 24.09
C GLY A 360 -7.79 3.10 22.89
N HIS A 361 -7.28 3.56 21.75
CA HIS A 361 -7.95 3.52 20.46
C HIS A 361 -7.95 2.09 19.92
N SER A 362 -8.79 1.84 18.91
CA SER A 362 -8.72 0.61 18.12
C SER A 362 -8.15 0.90 16.73
N SER A 363 -7.54 -0.10 16.10
CA SER A 363 -7.11 -0.03 14.70
C SER A 363 -7.39 -1.32 13.96
N LEU A 364 -7.69 -1.21 12.67
CA LEU A 364 -8.02 -2.35 11.81
C LEU A 364 -7.58 -2.09 10.37
N ASN A 365 -7.51 -3.16 9.57
CA ASN A 365 -7.35 -3.07 8.12
C ASN A 365 -8.72 -3.31 7.46
N TYR A 366 -9.17 -2.34 6.67
CA TYR A 366 -10.41 -2.46 5.90
C TYR A 366 -10.30 -1.66 4.61
N ASP A 367 -10.78 -2.22 3.50
CA ASP A 367 -10.75 -1.58 2.18
C ASP A 367 -9.35 -1.04 1.80
N ASN A 368 -8.32 -1.87 2.05
CA ASN A 368 -6.91 -1.56 1.81
C ASN A 368 -6.42 -0.28 2.54
N LYS A 369 -6.99 0.03 3.69
CA LYS A 369 -6.58 1.17 4.52
C LYS A 369 -6.37 0.69 5.95
N MET A 370 -5.40 1.29 6.63
CA MET A 370 -5.29 1.23 8.08
C MET A 370 -6.22 2.27 8.68
N TRP A 371 -7.06 1.87 9.62
CA TRP A 371 -8.02 2.73 10.31
C TRP A 371 -7.60 2.93 11.76
N VAL A 372 -7.81 4.14 12.30
CA VAL A 372 -7.65 4.47 13.72
C VAL A 372 -8.97 5.05 14.22
N ILE A 373 -9.53 4.46 15.27
CA ILE A 373 -10.89 4.74 15.73
C ILE A 373 -10.87 5.07 17.22
N GLY A 374 -11.39 6.25 17.58
CA GLY A 374 -11.58 6.69 18.97
C GLY A 374 -10.30 6.74 19.81
N GLY A 375 -10.42 6.39 21.09
CA GLY A 375 -9.32 6.41 22.07
C GLY A 375 -9.32 7.65 22.96
N TYR A 376 -8.23 7.87 23.69
CA TYR A 376 -8.11 8.95 24.67
C TYR A 376 -6.91 9.86 24.40
N ASP A 377 -7.14 11.17 24.28
CA ASP A 377 -6.11 12.18 24.00
C ASP A 377 -6.01 13.33 25.02
N ASP A 378 -6.44 13.12 26.27
CA ASP A 378 -6.91 14.11 27.29
C ASP A 378 -8.43 14.25 27.30
N ASP A 379 -9.08 13.82 26.22
CA ASP A 379 -10.52 13.58 26.17
C ASP A 379 -10.79 12.27 25.42
N TYR A 380 -11.93 11.64 25.71
CA TYR A 380 -12.38 10.47 24.96
C TYR A 380 -12.77 10.90 23.56
N LYS A 381 -12.51 10.03 22.57
CA LYS A 381 -12.72 10.35 21.16
C LYS A 381 -13.73 9.46 20.49
N ASN A 382 -14.36 10.05 19.47
CA ASN A 382 -15.16 9.36 18.48
C ASN A 382 -14.84 9.79 17.04
N ASP A 383 -13.64 10.31 16.81
CA ASP A 383 -13.13 10.54 15.47
C ASP A 383 -12.64 9.22 14.84
N VAL A 384 -12.65 9.20 13.51
CA VAL A 384 -12.19 8.08 12.70
C VAL A 384 -11.22 8.60 11.67
N TRP A 385 -10.06 7.96 11.61
CA TRP A 385 -8.98 8.28 10.69
C TRP A 385 -8.65 7.06 9.85
N TYR A 386 -8.16 7.31 8.64
CA TYR A 386 -7.65 6.26 7.77
C TYR A 386 -6.36 6.72 7.09
N SER A 387 -5.46 5.77 6.83
CA SER A 387 -4.35 5.99 5.92
C SER A 387 -4.90 6.20 4.51
N VAL A 388 -4.43 7.20 3.76
CA VAL A 388 -4.63 7.15 2.30
C VAL A 388 -4.10 5.78 1.85
N GLY A 389 -4.95 5.00 1.17
CA GLY A 389 -4.61 3.65 0.79
C GLY A 389 -3.27 3.66 0.09
N TYR A 390 -2.41 2.69 0.36
CA TYR A 390 -1.27 2.44 -0.50
C TYR A 390 -1.81 1.86 -1.80
N ASP A 391 -2.40 2.74 -2.62
CA ASP A 391 -2.35 2.60 -4.07
C ASP A 391 -0.88 2.80 -4.38
N ARG A 392 -0.09 1.74 -4.16
CA ARG A 392 1.30 1.73 -4.58
C ARG A 392 1.29 2.22 -6.01
N LEU A 393 2.14 3.19 -6.26
CA LEU A 393 2.26 3.73 -7.58
C LEU A 393 3.69 3.52 -8.04
N LEU A 394 3.75 2.80 -9.14
CA LEU A 394 4.96 2.67 -9.90
C LEU A 394 4.94 3.77 -10.95
N GLU A 395 5.98 4.58 -10.95
CA GLU A 395 6.35 5.30 -12.14
C GLU A 395 7.09 4.35 -13.07
N VAL A 396 6.64 4.35 -14.31
CA VAL A 396 7.24 3.61 -15.42
C VAL A 396 7.79 4.64 -16.39
N VAL A 397 9.10 4.62 -16.57
CA VAL A 397 9.81 5.40 -17.59
C VAL A 397 10.29 4.42 -18.65
N ILE A 398 9.93 4.67 -19.91
CA ILE A 398 10.42 3.90 -21.05
C ILE A 398 11.15 4.86 -21.99
N THR A 399 12.44 4.59 -22.20
CA THR A 399 13.30 5.33 -23.15
C THR A 399 13.66 4.41 -24.30
N VAL A 400 13.61 4.90 -25.54
CA VAL A 400 14.10 4.16 -26.71
C VAL A 400 15.26 4.91 -27.34
N CYS A 401 16.40 4.24 -27.46
CA CYS A 401 17.57 4.75 -28.17
C CYS A 401 17.81 3.90 -29.43
N TRP A 402 18.25 4.52 -30.52
CA TRP A 402 18.43 3.80 -31.79
C TRP A 402 19.50 4.43 -32.67
N GLN A 403 19.98 3.67 -33.64
CA GLN A 403 20.83 4.13 -34.72
C GLN A 403 20.01 4.42 -35.97
N ASP A 404 20.14 5.63 -36.52
CA ASP A 404 19.56 5.96 -37.82
C ASP A 404 20.37 5.33 -38.97
N LYS A 405 19.84 5.37 -40.20
CA LYS A 405 20.52 4.76 -41.37
C LYS A 405 21.88 5.38 -41.69
N SER A 406 22.18 6.58 -41.20
CA SER A 406 23.49 7.22 -41.37
C SER A 406 24.53 6.72 -40.37
N GLY A 407 24.12 5.87 -39.42
CA GLY A 407 24.98 5.35 -38.35
C GLY A 407 25.01 6.25 -37.11
N ARG A 408 24.24 7.34 -37.10
CA ARG A 408 24.16 8.25 -35.95
C ARG A 408 23.25 7.66 -34.87
N ILE A 409 23.71 7.70 -33.63
CA ILE A 409 22.92 7.31 -32.46
C ILE A 409 21.98 8.45 -32.08
N ILE A 410 20.73 8.09 -31.81
CA ILE A 410 19.67 8.95 -31.31
C ILE A 410 19.36 8.50 -29.88
N GLY A 411 19.58 9.41 -28.93
CA GLY A 411 19.55 9.13 -27.49
C GLY A 411 20.96 8.99 -26.90
N GLU A 412 21.02 8.71 -25.61
CA GLU A 412 22.27 8.65 -24.83
C GLU A 412 22.94 7.27 -24.81
N ASP A 413 22.19 6.21 -25.14
CA ASP A 413 22.70 4.83 -25.17
C ASP A 413 23.57 4.62 -26.42
N THR A 414 24.88 4.73 -26.24
CA THR A 414 25.86 4.75 -27.34
C THR A 414 26.14 3.37 -27.91
N ASN A 415 25.95 2.32 -27.10
CA ASN A 415 26.21 0.94 -27.50
C ASN A 415 24.91 0.15 -27.81
N LEU A 416 23.75 0.78 -27.61
CA LEU A 416 22.42 0.24 -27.86
C LEU A 416 22.16 -1.06 -27.09
N ASN A 417 22.52 -1.10 -25.81
CA ASN A 417 22.24 -2.23 -24.92
C ASN A 417 21.02 -1.99 -23.99
N GLY A 418 20.48 -0.77 -23.94
CA GLY A 418 19.37 -0.36 -23.09
C GLY A 418 19.74 -0.12 -21.62
N ILE A 419 21.02 -0.04 -21.29
CA ILE A 419 21.59 0.14 -19.95
C ILE A 419 22.39 1.44 -19.95
N LEU A 420 22.22 2.27 -18.93
CA LEU A 420 23.00 3.48 -18.77
C LEU A 420 24.44 3.14 -18.35
N ASP A 421 25.39 3.28 -19.28
CA ASP A 421 26.81 3.04 -19.04
C ASP A 421 27.58 4.32 -18.63
N ALA A 422 28.79 4.14 -18.10
CA ALA A 422 29.62 5.26 -17.67
C ALA A 422 29.99 6.18 -18.85
N GLY A 423 29.57 7.43 -18.78
CA GLY A 423 29.81 8.44 -19.82
C GLY A 423 28.66 8.63 -20.81
N GLU A 424 27.57 7.88 -20.66
CA GLU A 424 26.35 8.05 -21.45
C GLU A 424 25.40 9.11 -20.86
N ASP A 425 25.36 9.24 -19.53
CA ASP A 425 24.57 10.24 -18.82
C ASP A 425 25.16 11.65 -19.00
N VAL A 426 24.67 12.40 -20.00
CA VAL A 426 25.23 13.71 -20.36
C VAL A 426 24.80 14.80 -19.36
N ASN A 427 23.61 14.68 -18.79
CA ASN A 427 23.01 15.71 -17.93
C ASN A 427 23.07 15.39 -16.42
N VAL A 428 23.62 14.22 -16.07
CA VAL A 428 23.86 13.75 -14.69
C VAL A 428 22.53 13.52 -13.93
N ASN A 429 21.49 13.05 -14.62
CA ASN A 429 20.20 12.72 -14.00
C ASN A 429 20.05 11.23 -13.64
N ALA A 430 21.04 10.40 -13.99
CA ALA A 430 21.05 8.94 -13.83
C ALA A 430 19.91 8.20 -14.58
N GLU A 431 19.41 8.77 -15.67
CA GLU A 431 18.44 8.18 -16.59
C GLU A 431 19.00 8.22 -18.02
N LEU A 432 18.54 7.33 -18.91
CA LEU A 432 18.80 7.46 -20.34
C LEU A 432 17.83 8.48 -20.95
N ASP A 433 18.37 9.47 -21.66
CA ASP A 433 17.57 10.43 -22.42
C ASP A 433 17.52 10.12 -23.92
N SER A 434 16.34 10.36 -24.52
CA SER A 434 16.08 10.21 -25.94
C SER A 434 14.87 11.06 -26.35
N PRO A 435 14.76 11.49 -27.62
CA PRO A 435 13.53 12.10 -28.16
C PRO A 435 12.27 11.26 -27.92
N VAL A 436 12.41 9.93 -27.77
CA VAL A 436 11.32 9.03 -27.39
C VAL A 436 11.53 8.55 -25.95
N ASN A 437 11.03 9.34 -25.02
CA ASN A 437 10.94 9.05 -23.59
C ASN A 437 9.48 9.20 -23.14
N PHE A 438 8.93 8.18 -22.49
CA PHE A 438 7.57 8.20 -21.97
C PHE A 438 7.57 7.89 -20.48
N ARG A 439 6.88 8.74 -19.72
CA ARG A 439 6.74 8.63 -18.27
C ARG A 439 5.26 8.49 -17.94
N GLU A 440 4.92 7.42 -17.24
CA GLU A 440 3.56 7.15 -16.77
C GLU A 440 3.54 6.59 -15.36
N PHE A 441 2.40 6.71 -14.70
CA PHE A 441 2.12 6.20 -13.38
C PHE A 441 1.10 5.06 -13.45
N ILE A 442 1.45 3.90 -12.91
CA ILE A 442 0.58 2.71 -12.82
C ILE A 442 0.22 2.49 -11.36
N THR A 443 -1.07 2.34 -11.08
CA THR A 443 -1.61 1.96 -9.76
C THR A 443 -1.98 0.48 -9.73
N ASP A 444 -2.05 -0.07 -8.52
CA ASP A 444 -2.51 -1.43 -8.27
C ASP A 444 -3.99 -1.61 -8.64
N LYS A 445 -4.26 -2.21 -9.81
CA LYS A 445 -5.62 -2.41 -10.34
C LYS A 445 -6.44 -3.43 -9.56
N GLU A 446 -5.81 -4.39 -8.87
CA GLU A 446 -6.53 -5.38 -8.04
C GLU A 446 -7.15 -4.75 -6.78
N LYS A 447 -6.81 -3.49 -6.49
CA LYS A 447 -7.41 -2.69 -5.41
C LYS A 447 -8.54 -1.78 -5.88
N LEU A 448 -8.77 -1.66 -7.19
CA LEU A 448 -9.96 -1.02 -7.76
C LEU A 448 -11.13 -2.01 -7.84
N THR A 449 -11.54 -2.56 -6.70
CA THR A 449 -12.84 -3.23 -6.62
C THR A 449 -13.95 -2.18 -6.60
N ARG A 450 -14.55 -1.97 -7.79
CA ARG A 450 -15.90 -1.42 -8.02
C ARG A 450 -16.13 0.06 -7.68
N ILE A 451 -15.63 0.95 -8.54
CA ILE A 451 -16.45 2.13 -8.91
C ILE A 451 -17.44 1.64 -9.97
N TYR A 452 -18.66 1.30 -9.56
CA TYR A 452 -19.78 1.28 -10.49
C TYR A 452 -19.98 2.72 -10.94
N LEU A 453 -19.52 3.05 -12.16
CA LEU A 453 -20.03 4.22 -12.87
C LEU A 453 -21.47 3.88 -13.27
N GLY A 454 -22.42 4.46 -12.54
CA GLY A 454 -23.81 4.50 -12.96
C GLY A 454 -23.97 5.29 -14.27
N GLY A 455 -24.87 4.80 -15.11
CA GLY A 455 -25.34 5.40 -16.35
C GLY A 455 -25.81 4.27 -17.26
N SER A 456 -27.08 4.10 -17.60
CA SER A 456 -28.28 4.94 -17.54
C SER A 456 -29.51 4.07 -17.33
#